data_AF-A0A955RD53-F1
#
_entry.id   AF-A0A955RD53-F1
#
_cell.length_a   1.000
_cell.length_b   1.000
_cell.length_c   1.000
_cell.angle_alpha   90.00
_cell.angle_beta   90.00
_cell.angle_gamma   90.00
#
_symmetry.space_group_name_H-M   'P 1'
#
loop_
_entity.id
_entity.type
_entity.pdbx_description
1 polymer ?
#
loop_
_entity_poly.entity_id
_entity_poly.type
_entity_poly.pdbx_seq_one_letter_code
_entity_poly.pdbx_strand_id
1 'polypeptide(L)' 'MTFQDVILTLERYWGERGCVLLQPHDLMMGAGTFHPATVLRTLGPGAWNCAYAQPSRRPGDARYGDNPNR' A
#
# COMPACT_ATOMS: atom_id res chain seq x y z
N MET A 1 15.96 -12.60 6.06
CA MET A 1 14.82 -11.69 5.85
C MET A 1 14.37 -11.85 4.41
N THR A 2 13.16 -12.34 4.21
CA THR A 2 12.48 -12.47 2.92
C THR A 2 11.66 -11.20 2.62
N PHE A 3 11.15 -11.06 1.40
CA PHE A 3 10.24 -9.96 1.07
C PHE A 3 8.95 -10.00 1.90
N GLN A 4 8.44 -11.19 2.18
CA GLN A 4 7.30 -11.40 3.08
C GLN A 4 7.61 -10.92 4.50
N ASP A 5 8.82 -11.21 5.02
CA ASP A 5 9.22 -10.76 6.36
C ASP A 5 9.22 -9.22 6.46
N VAL A 6 9.58 -8.51 5.39
CA VAL A 6 9.54 -7.04 5.34
C VAL A 6 8.10 -6.54 5.47
N ILE A 7 7.17 -7.10 4.70
CA ILE A 7 5.74 -6.73 4.76
C ILE A 7 5.21 -6.97 6.17
N LEU A 8 5.39 -8.18 6.72
CA LEU A 8 4.90 -8.55 8.04
C LEU A 8 5.53 -7.70 9.17
N THR A 9 6.78 -7.28 9.00
CA THR A 9 7.46 -6.39 9.96
C THR A 9 6.87 -4.99 9.93
N LEU A 10 6.58 -4.44 8.74
CA LEU A 10 5.95 -3.12 8.61
C LEU A 10 4.50 -3.13 9.12
N GLU A 11 3.74 -4.17 8.82
CA GLU A 11 2.38 -4.37 9.34
C GLU A 11 2.38 -4.40 10.87
N ARG A 12 3.27 -5.20 11.49
CA ARG A 12 3.40 -5.22 12.95
C ARG A 12 3.78 -3.86 13.52
N TYR A 13 4.81 -3.21 12.96
CA TYR A 13 5.30 -1.91 13.43
C TYR A 13 4.22 -0.82 13.41
N TRP A 14 3.40 -0.76 12.35
CA TRP A 14 2.31 0.21 12.24
C TRP A 14 1.08 -0.18 13.04
N GLY A 15 0.78 -1.48 13.15
CA GLY A 15 -0.26 -1.99 14.04
C GLY A 15 -0.03 -1.60 15.50
N GLU A 16 1.22 -1.73 15.98
CA GLU A 16 1.65 -1.28 17.32
C GLU A 16 1.50 0.24 17.53
N ARG A 17 1.45 1.03 16.44
CA ARG A 17 1.26 2.49 16.46
C ARG A 17 -0.21 2.91 16.30
N GLY A 18 -1.14 1.96 16.36
CA GLY A 18 -2.57 2.23 16.26
C GLY A 18 -3.07 2.44 14.83
N CYS A 19 -2.31 2.01 13.81
CA CYS A 19 -2.84 1.95 12.45
C CYS A 19 -3.77 0.75 12.29
N VAL A 20 -4.93 0.96 11.67
CA VAL A 20 -5.75 -0.13 11.15
C VAL A 20 -5.02 -0.80 9.99
N LEU A 21 -4.76 -2.11 10.09
CA LEU A 21 -4.15 -2.89 9.02
C LEU A 21 -5.21 -3.31 8.01
N LEU A 22 -5.07 -2.85 6.77
CA LEU A 22 -6.03 -3.12 5.70
C LEU A 22 -5.45 -4.06 4.64
N GLN A 23 -6.35 -4.73 3.94
CA GLN A 23 -6.00 -5.53 2.77
C GLN A 23 -5.86 -4.64 1.53
N PRO A 24 -5.11 -5.10 0.51
CA PRO A 24 -5.06 -4.41 -0.76
C PRO A 24 -6.45 -4.29 -1.41
N HIS A 25 -6.66 -3.23 -2.18
CA HIS A 25 -7.85 -3.13 -3.02
C HIS A 25 -7.76 -4.12 -4.18
N ASP A 26 -8.88 -4.78 -4.47
CA ASP A 26 -9.08 -5.70 -5.60
C ASP A 26 -9.13 -5.02 -6.99
N LEU A 27 -9.05 -3.69 -7.07
CA LEU A 27 -9.02 -2.94 -8.32
C LEU A 27 -7.60 -2.54 -8.74
N MET A 28 -7.38 -2.38 -10.05
CA MET A 28 -6.11 -1.89 -10.58
C MET A 28 -5.93 -0.40 -10.27
N MET A 29 -4.83 -0.04 -9.62
CA MET A 29 -4.49 1.35 -9.31
C MET A 29 -2.98 1.58 -9.37
N GLY A 30 -2.56 2.82 -9.65
CA GLY A 30 -1.15 3.18 -9.85
C GLY A 30 -0.37 3.52 -8.58
N ALA A 31 -1.07 3.69 -7.45
CA ALA A 31 -0.51 4.00 -6.14
C ALA A 31 -1.54 3.69 -5.04
N GLY A 32 -1.06 3.44 -3.81
CA GLY A 32 -1.90 3.34 -2.62
C GLY A 32 -2.79 4.57 -2.39
N THR A 33 -2.38 5.75 -2.87
CA THR A 33 -3.18 6.98 -2.75
C THR A 33 -4.59 6.85 -3.32
N PHE A 34 -4.81 6.02 -4.34
CA PHE A 34 -6.13 5.78 -4.95
C PHE A 34 -7.01 4.81 -4.15
N HIS A 35 -6.47 4.14 -3.14
CA HIS A 35 -7.24 3.28 -2.25
C HIS A 35 -8.30 4.12 -1.51
N PRO A 36 -9.58 3.70 -1.45
CA PRO A 36 -10.65 4.45 -0.75
C PRO A 36 -10.32 4.75 0.70
N ALA A 37 -9.64 3.82 1.38
CA ALA A 37 -9.13 4.03 2.73
C ALA A 37 -8.07 5.14 2.84
N THR A 38 -7.55 5.67 1.73
CA THR A 38 -6.75 6.90 1.70
C THR A 38 -7.56 8.04 1.11
N VAL A 39 -7.88 8.02 -0.18
CA VAL A 39 -8.48 9.20 -0.86
C VAL A 39 -9.79 9.68 -0.23
N LEU A 40 -10.67 8.76 0.22
CA LEU A 40 -11.95 9.16 0.82
C LEU A 40 -11.79 9.48 2.30
N ARG A 41 -10.93 8.74 3.01
CA ARG A 41 -10.75 8.91 4.46
C ARG A 41 -10.00 10.20 4.82
N THR A 42 -9.13 10.70 3.93
CA THR A 42 -8.45 11.99 4.12
C THR A 42 -9.38 13.19 4.07
N LEU A 43 -10.60 13.04 3.56
CA LEU A 43 -11.59 14.13 3.45
C LEU A 43 -12.44 14.29 4.73
N GLY A 44 -12.45 13.28 5.60
CA GLY A 44 -13.26 13.30 6.82
C GLY A 44 -12.62 14.14 7.93
N PRO A 45 -13.43 14.66 8.87
CA PRO A 45 -12.92 15.44 10.00
C PRO A 45 -12.25 14.58 11.09
N GLY A 46 -12.45 13.26 11.04
CA GLY A 46 -11.91 12.32 12.03
C GLY A 46 -10.48 11.93 11.73
N ALA A 47 -9.68 11.79 12.80
CA ALA A 47 -8.34 11.20 12.69
C ALA A 47 -8.43 9.79 12.06
N TRP A 48 -7.54 9.50 11.13
CA TRP A 48 -7.51 8.23 10.42
C TRP A 48 -6.08 7.75 10.24
N ASN A 49 -5.76 6.64 10.90
CA ASN A 49 -4.46 5.99 10.82
C ASN A 49 -4.66 4.58 10.25
N CYS A 50 -4.10 4.32 9.07
CA CYS A 50 -4.14 3.00 8.45
C CYS A 50 -2.81 2.65 7.78
N ALA A 51 -2.52 1.36 7.65
CA ALA A 51 -1.37 0.84 6.91
C ALA A 51 -1.80 -0.38 6.09
N TYR A 52 -1.23 -0.53 4.89
CA TYR A 52 -1.54 -1.62 3.98
C TYR A 52 -0.48 -1.71 2.87
N ALA A 53 -0.29 -2.91 2.32
CA ALA A 53 0.40 -3.10 1.07
C ALA A 53 -0.58 -2.89 -0.11
N GLN A 54 -0.20 -2.11 -1.12
CA GLN A 54 -1.01 -1.96 -2.34
C GLN A 54 -0.18 -2.33 -3.58
N PRO A 55 -0.49 -3.46 -4.25
CA PRO A 55 0.02 -3.74 -5.58
C PRO A 55 -0.36 -2.60 -6.53
N SER A 56 0.65 -1.97 -7.11
CA SER A 56 0.49 -0.76 -7.93
C SER A 56 0.88 -1.05 -9.37
N ARG A 57 -0.01 -0.78 -10.32
CA ARG A 57 0.22 -1.00 -11.75
C ARG A 57 0.48 0.33 -12.46
N ARG A 58 1.64 0.44 -13.12
CA ARG A 58 2.07 1.65 -13.84
C ARG A 58 2.49 1.28 -15.26
N PRO A 59 1.58 1.25 -16.24
CA PRO A 59 1.89 0.79 -17.60
C PRO A 59 3.06 1.52 -18.27
N GLY A 60 3.19 2.83 -18.07
CA GLY A 60 4.31 3.63 -18.60
C GLY A 60 5.69 3.26 -18.02
N ASP A 61 5.71 2.52 -16.91
CA ASP A 61 6.94 2.11 -16.25
C ASP A 61 7.52 0.80 -16.82
N ALA A 62 6.81 0.05 -17.67
CA ALA A 62 7.20 -1.29 -18.11
C ALA A 62 8.54 -1.36 -18.87
N ARG A 63 9.36 -2.40 -18.61
CA ARG A 63 10.65 -2.65 -19.29
C ARG A 63 10.82 -4.10 -19.74
N TYR A 64 9.71 -4.78 -20.03
CA TYR A 64 9.68 -6.18 -20.53
C TYR A 64 10.39 -7.22 -19.64
N GLY A 65 10.78 -6.87 -18.41
CA GLY A 65 11.54 -7.74 -17.51
C GLY A 65 13.06 -7.65 -17.67
N ASP A 66 13.56 -6.81 -18.57
CA ASP A 66 15.00 -6.68 -18.86
C ASP A 66 15.71 -5.68 -17.93
N ASN A 67 14.97 -4.82 -17.23
CA ASN A 67 15.56 -3.84 -16.33
C ASN A 67 15.67 -4.41 -14.90
N PRO A 68 16.82 -4.28 -14.23
CA PRO A 68 17.03 -4.87 -12.91
C PRO A 68 16.18 -4.24 -11.79
N ASN A 69 15.55 -3.09 -12.04
CA ASN A 69 14.80 -2.33 -11.04
C ASN A 69 13.40 -1.90 -11.50
N ARG A 70 12.97 -2.26 -12.73
CA ARG A 70 11.78 -1.65 -13.35
C ARG A 70 11.06 -2.58 -14.32
#